data_AF-A0A9R1A2G1-F1
#
_entry.id   AF-A0A9R1A2G1-F1
#
_cell.length_a   1.000
_cell.length_b   1.000
_cell.length_c   1.000
_cell.angle_alpha   90.00
_cell.angle_beta   90.00
_cell.angle_gamma   90.00
#
_symmetry.space_group_name_H-M   'P 1'
#
loop_
_entity.id
_entity.type
_entity.pdbx_description
1 polymer ?
#
loop_
_entity_poly.entity_id
_entity_poly.type
_entity_poly.pdbx_seq_one_letter_code
_entity_poly.pdbx_strand_id
1 'polypeptide(L)'
;MEIKEHYFEVCDIVDGLFLEIFKHLKENCKHTLEAVNKQYPFEPLQYLEKTLKLTYEEGIQMLKESGTEIEPMGDLNTEAEKKLGLLVKEKYGTEFFILYRYPLAVRPFYTMPCYDDPAYSNSFDVFMRGGYFSLDW
;
A
#
# COMPACT_ATOMS: atom_id res chain seq x y z
N MET A 1 -11.93 13.97 -8.87
CA MET A 1 -13.00 13.17 -8.26
C MET A 1 -13.49 13.94 -7.06
N GLU A 2 -14.80 14.09 -6.91
CA GLU A 2 -15.38 14.73 -5.73
C GLU A 2 -15.68 13.64 -4.69
N ILE A 3 -15.26 13.85 -3.44
CA ILE A 3 -15.55 12.96 -2.31
C ILE A 3 -16.89 13.41 -1.72
N LYS A 4 -17.82 12.47 -1.50
CA LYS A 4 -19.16 12.80 -0.99
C LYS A 4 -19.29 12.63 0.51
N GLU A 5 -18.75 11.53 1.04
CA GLU A 5 -18.90 11.13 2.43
C GLU A 5 -17.54 10.87 3.09
N HIS A 6 -16.66 10.10 2.44
CA HIS A 6 -15.40 9.68 3.04
C HIS A 6 -14.30 9.43 2.01
N TYR A 7 -13.04 9.74 2.35
CA TYR A 7 -11.91 9.56 1.44
C TYR A 7 -11.67 8.10 1.04
N PHE A 8 -12.25 7.14 1.76
CA PHE A 8 -12.24 5.73 1.38
C PHE A 8 -12.95 5.46 0.05
N GLU A 9 -13.84 6.35 -0.41
CA GLU A 9 -14.38 6.30 -1.78
C GLU A 9 -13.25 6.33 -2.82
N VAL A 10 -12.21 7.14 -2.57
CA VAL A 10 -11.02 7.20 -3.42
C VAL A 10 -10.22 5.91 -3.28
N CYS A 11 -10.00 5.42 -2.05
CA CYS A 11 -9.31 4.15 -1.81
C CYS A 11 -9.97 2.97 -2.53
N ASP A 12 -11.30 2.91 -2.54
CA ASP A 12 -12.08 1.85 -3.19
C ASP A 12 -11.96 1.92 -4.72
N ILE A 13 -11.89 3.13 -5.28
CA ILE A 13 -11.69 3.30 -6.73
C ILE A 13 -10.26 2.95 -7.12
N VAL A 14 -9.27 3.32 -6.30
CA VAL A 14 -7.86 2.93 -6.49
C VAL A 14 -7.72 1.40 -6.41
N ASP A 15 -8.34 0.77 -5.41
CA ASP A 15 -8.39 -0.69 -5.27
C ASP A 15 -8.95 -1.35 -6.55
N GLY A 16 -10.17 -0.96 -6.95
CA GLY A 16 -10.81 -1.51 -8.15
C GLY A 16 -10.00 -1.30 -9.43
N LEU A 17 -9.36 -0.13 -9.58
CA LEU A 17 -8.49 0.16 -10.73
C LEU A 17 -7.30 -0.80 -10.80
N PHE A 18 -6.56 -0.97 -9.71
CA PHE A 18 -5.38 -1.82 -9.70
C PHE A 18 -5.74 -3.29 -9.87
N LEU A 19 -6.79 -3.78 -9.21
CA LEU A 19 -7.25 -5.16 -9.38
C LEU A 19 -7.66 -5.46 -10.83
N GLU A 20 -8.36 -4.55 -11.50
CA GLU A 20 -8.73 -4.73 -12.89
C GLU A 20 -7.51 -4.69 -13.82
N ILE A 21 -6.53 -3.82 -13.55
CA ILE A 21 -5.24 -3.81 -14.28
C ILE A 21 -4.53 -5.17 -14.13
N PHE A 22 -4.38 -5.68 -12.91
CA PHE A 22 -3.68 -6.94 -12.67
C PHE A 22 -4.39 -8.13 -13.34
N LYS A 23 -5.72 -8.16 -13.24
CA LYS A 23 -6.55 -9.16 -13.93
C LYS A 23 -6.37 -9.08 -15.44
N HIS A 24 -6.49 -7.88 -16.02
CA HIS A 24 -6.35 -7.68 -17.45
C HIS A 24 -4.97 -8.11 -17.97
N LEU A 25 -3.90 -7.76 -17.25
CA LEU A 25 -2.54 -8.19 -17.59
C LEU A 25 -2.39 -9.72 -17.59
N LYS A 26 -2.93 -10.39 -16.58
CA LYS A 26 -2.88 -11.85 -16.45
C LYS A 26 -3.69 -12.57 -17.54
N GLU A 27 -4.84 -12.02 -17.93
CA GLU A 27 -5.74 -12.63 -18.90
C GLU A 27 -5.31 -12.36 -20.35
N ASN A 28 -4.89 -11.13 -20.65
CA ASN A 28 -4.73 -10.65 -22.02
C ASN A 28 -3.27 -10.44 -22.44
N CYS A 29 -2.32 -10.35 -21.50
CA CYS A 29 -0.92 -10.02 -21.80
C CYS A 29 0.06 -11.18 -21.57
N LYS A 30 -0.41 -12.44 -21.52
CA LYS A 30 0.41 -13.63 -21.21
C LYS A 30 1.68 -13.73 -22.05
N HIS A 31 1.56 -13.60 -23.37
CA HIS A 31 2.71 -13.71 -24.28
C HIS A 31 3.78 -12.63 -23.99
N THR A 32 3.35 -11.39 -23.72
CA THR A 32 4.26 -10.30 -23.36
C THR A 32 4.92 -10.54 -22.02
N LEU A 33 4.15 -10.99 -21.02
CA LEU A 33 4.66 -11.33 -19.69
C LEU A 33 5.69 -12.47 -19.75
N GLU A 34 5.42 -13.51 -20.55
CA GLU A 34 6.36 -14.62 -20.79
C GLU A 34 7.65 -14.15 -21.46
N ALA A 35 7.56 -13.25 -22.45
CA ALA A 35 8.72 -12.67 -23.11
C ALA A 35 9.59 -11.88 -22.13
N VAL A 36 8.99 -11.04 -21.29
CA VAL A 36 9.71 -10.30 -20.23
C VAL A 36 10.33 -11.28 -19.23
N ASN A 37 9.59 -12.31 -18.81
CA ASN A 37 10.04 -13.30 -17.83
C ASN A 37 11.27 -14.10 -18.31
N LYS A 38 11.42 -14.30 -19.62
CA LYS A 38 12.61 -14.94 -20.20
C LYS A 38 13.88 -14.12 -20.04
N GLN A 39 13.76 -12.79 -20.06
CA GLN A 39 14.91 -11.87 -19.94
C GLN A 39 15.14 -11.45 -18.49
N TYR A 40 14.07 -11.23 -17.74
CA TYR A 40 14.07 -10.82 -16.34
C TYR A 40 13.13 -11.75 -15.57
N PRO A 41 13.63 -12.87 -15.03
CA PRO A 41 12.79 -13.82 -14.30
C PRO A 41 12.06 -13.15 -13.13
N PHE A 42 10.75 -13.31 -13.07
CA PHE A 42 9.87 -12.82 -12.01
C PHE A 42 8.79 -13.84 -11.68
N GLU A 43 8.35 -13.84 -10.43
CA GLU A 43 7.17 -14.62 -10.02
C GLU A 43 5.89 -13.84 -10.32
N PRO A 44 4.76 -14.47 -10.69
CA PRO A 44 3.49 -13.77 -10.82
C PRO A 44 3.12 -12.99 -9.54
N LEU A 45 2.55 -11.79 -9.70
CA LEU A 45 2.10 -10.96 -8.57
C LEU A 45 1.01 -11.67 -7.77
N GLN A 46 1.17 -11.73 -6.46
CA GLN A 46 0.16 -12.28 -5.55
C GLN A 46 -0.68 -11.15 -4.94
N TYR A 47 -1.99 -11.18 -5.17
CA TYR A 47 -2.93 -10.18 -4.66
C TYR A 47 -4.25 -10.82 -4.25
N LEU A 48 -4.95 -10.18 -3.32
CA LEU A 48 -6.26 -10.63 -2.83
C LEU A 48 -7.38 -10.11 -3.75
N GLU A 49 -8.53 -10.79 -3.77
CA GLU A 49 -9.72 -10.29 -4.47
C GLU A 49 -10.24 -8.98 -3.87
N LYS A 50 -9.99 -8.76 -2.59
CA LYS A 50 -10.24 -7.50 -1.88
C LYS A 50 -8.93 -7.03 -1.28
N THR A 51 -8.48 -5.84 -1.64
CA THR A 51 -7.17 -5.33 -1.20
C THR A 51 -7.10 -5.17 0.31
N LEU A 52 -6.00 -5.65 0.88
CA LEU A 52 -5.70 -5.48 2.30
C LEU A 52 -5.48 -4.00 2.59
N LYS A 53 -6.20 -3.47 3.59
CA LYS A 53 -6.02 -2.11 4.10
C LYS A 53 -5.54 -2.19 5.53
N LEU A 54 -4.38 -1.62 5.83
CA LEU A 54 -3.78 -1.56 7.17
C LEU A 54 -3.67 -0.11 7.61
N THR A 55 -3.88 0.16 8.90
CA THR A 55 -3.50 1.46 9.45
C THR A 55 -1.98 1.56 9.53
N TYR A 56 -1.46 2.78 9.47
CA TYR A 56 -0.04 3.06 9.70
C TYR A 56 0.42 2.46 11.05
N GLU A 57 -0.40 2.56 12.10
CA GLU A 57 -0.11 1.99 13.41
C GLU A 57 0.02 0.45 13.36
N GLU A 58 -0.87 -0.25 12.65
CA GLU A 58 -0.77 -1.70 12.43
C GLU A 58 0.53 -2.06 11.69
N GLY A 59 0.91 -1.27 10.68
CA GLY A 59 2.16 -1.45 9.95
C GLY A 59 3.39 -1.27 10.83
N ILE A 60 3.41 -0.23 11.66
CA ILE A 60 4.47 0.01 12.65
C ILE A 60 4.54 -1.12 13.67
N GLN A 61 3.39 -1.62 14.14
CA GLN A 61 3.36 -2.72 15.09
C GLN A 61 3.96 -4.00 14.49
N MET A 62 3.63 -4.32 13.23
CA MET A 62 4.24 -5.44 12.51
C MET A 62 5.76 -5.28 12.39
N LEU A 63 6.24 -4.08 12.10
CA LEU A 63 7.68 -3.79 12.01
C LEU A 63 8.38 -3.97 13.37
N LYS A 64 7.79 -3.46 14.46
CA LYS A 64 8.34 -3.63 15.82
C LYS A 64 8.40 -5.09 16.25
N GLU A 65 7.35 -5.87 15.97
CA GLU A 65 7.30 -7.31 16.26
C GLU A 65 8.37 -8.09 15.50
N SER A 66 8.76 -7.62 14.31
CA SER A 66 9.86 -8.17 13.53
C SER A 66 11.27 -7.74 13.99
N GLY A 67 11.36 -6.98 15.08
CA GLY A 67 12.61 -6.45 15.62
C GLY A 67 13.18 -5.24 14.87
N THR A 68 12.38 -4.55 14.04
CA THR A 68 12.82 -3.30 13.41
C THR A 68 12.65 -2.13 14.37
N GLU A 69 13.74 -1.39 14.58
CA GLU A 69 13.67 -0.09 15.24
C GLU A 69 13.04 0.92 14.30
N ILE A 70 11.87 1.43 14.65
CA ILE A 70 11.16 2.45 13.88
C ILE A 70 10.50 3.47 14.80
N GLU A 71 10.56 4.73 14.39
CA GLU A 71 9.88 5.82 15.09
C GLU A 71 8.36 5.71 14.86
N PRO A 72 7.53 5.65 15.92
CA PRO A 72 6.09 5.40 15.76
C PRO A 72 5.31 6.50 15.04
N MET A 73 5.87 7.70 14.90
CA MET A 73 5.24 8.85 14.25
C MET A 73 6.13 9.42 13.13
N GLY A 74 7.15 8.67 12.72
CA GLY A 74 8.11 9.06 11.69
C GLY A 74 7.66 8.63 10.29
N ASP A 75 8.47 8.93 9.28
CA ASP A 75 8.21 8.43 7.94
C ASP A 75 8.82 7.02 7.76
N LEU A 76 8.25 6.20 6.88
CA LEU A 76 8.80 4.89 6.56
C LEU A 76 9.97 5.08 5.58
N ASN A 77 11.17 4.67 5.97
CA ASN A 77 12.28 4.61 5.02
C ASN A 77 12.14 3.38 4.10
N THR A 78 12.87 3.38 2.99
CA THR A 78 12.82 2.32 1.97
C THR A 78 13.05 0.91 2.52
N GLU A 79 13.89 0.75 3.53
CA GLU A 79 14.16 -0.57 4.11
C GLU A 79 13.00 -1.05 5.00
N ALA A 80 12.37 -0.13 5.75
CA ALA A 80 11.16 -0.41 6.51
C ALA A 80 9.98 -0.77 5.59
N GLU A 81 9.81 -0.06 4.47
CA GLU A 81 8.78 -0.34 3.46
C GLU A 81 8.93 -1.73 2.85
N LYS A 82 10.15 -2.08 2.42
CA LYS A 82 10.47 -3.41 1.90
C LYS A 82 10.18 -4.49 2.94
N LYS A 83 10.61 -4.29 4.18
CA LYS A 83 10.39 -5.26 5.26
C LYS A 83 8.91 -5.41 5.57
N LEU A 84 8.15 -4.31 5.63
CA LEU A 84 6.71 -4.35 5.81
C LEU A 84 6.03 -5.14 4.68
N GLY A 85 6.45 -4.91 3.42
CA GLY A 85 5.96 -5.68 2.28
C GLY A 85 6.22 -7.20 2.42
N LEU A 86 7.39 -7.60 2.91
CA LEU A 86 7.70 -9.01 3.21
C LEU A 86 6.81 -9.56 4.32
N LEU A 87 6.65 -8.83 5.43
CA LEU A 87 5.79 -9.24 6.55
C LEU A 87 4.32 -9.38 6.13
N VAL A 88 3.84 -8.48 5.28
CA VAL A 88 2.48 -8.56 4.72
C VAL A 88 2.33 -9.78 3.81
N LYS A 89 3.33 -10.06 2.97
CA LYS A 89 3.35 -11.26 2.12
C LYS A 89 3.32 -12.54 2.96
N GLU A 90 4.15 -12.61 4.01
CA GLU A 90 4.22 -13.77 4.91
C GLU A 90 2.93 -13.98 5.71
N LYS A 91 2.33 -12.91 6.22
CA LYS A 91 1.14 -12.99 7.10
C LYS A 91 -0.18 -13.14 6.33
N TYR A 92 -0.32 -12.45 5.20
CA TYR A 92 -1.59 -12.33 4.47
C TYR A 92 -1.56 -12.93 3.07
N GLY A 93 -0.41 -13.40 2.59
CA GLY A 93 -0.28 -14.01 1.26
C GLY A 93 -0.46 -13.02 0.12
N THR A 94 -0.15 -11.74 0.33
CA THR A 94 -0.32 -10.70 -0.67
C THR A 94 0.89 -9.76 -0.77
N GLU A 95 1.18 -9.34 -2.00
CA GLU A 95 2.21 -8.37 -2.34
C GLU A 95 1.60 -7.00 -2.66
N PHE A 96 0.28 -6.83 -2.52
CA PHE A 96 -0.46 -5.60 -2.80
C PHE A 96 -1.36 -5.23 -1.62
N PHE A 97 -1.13 -4.05 -1.03
CA PHE A 97 -1.91 -3.55 0.11
C PHE A 97 -1.91 -2.03 0.16
N ILE A 98 -2.83 -1.46 0.93
CA ILE A 98 -2.92 -0.02 1.19
C ILE A 98 -2.59 0.22 2.66
N LEU A 99 -1.65 1.12 2.92
CA LEU A 99 -1.39 1.63 4.26
C LEU A 99 -2.06 3.01 4.37
N TYR A 100 -2.93 3.23 5.35
CA TYR A 100 -3.65 4.48 5.50
C TYR A 100 -3.47 5.06 6.90
N ARG A 101 -3.88 6.32 7.08
CA ARG A 101 -3.85 7.01 8.38
C ARG A 101 -2.43 7.30 8.85
N TYR A 102 -1.62 7.95 8.02
CA TYR A 102 -0.25 8.31 8.38
C TYR A 102 -0.19 9.49 9.36
N PRO A 103 0.92 9.64 10.10
CA PRO A 103 1.17 10.82 10.93
C PRO A 103 1.09 12.09 10.09
N LEU A 104 0.32 13.07 10.53
CA LEU A 104 0.15 14.34 9.79
C LEU A 104 1.48 15.09 9.64
N ALA A 105 2.37 14.97 10.62
CA ALA A 105 3.67 15.64 10.64
C ALA A 105 4.61 15.23 9.49
N VAL A 106 4.41 14.06 8.89
CA VAL A 106 5.24 13.56 7.77
C VAL A 106 4.59 13.79 6.41
N ARG A 107 3.37 14.35 6.38
CA ARG A 107 2.59 14.56 5.17
C ARG A 107 2.66 16.01 4.70
N PRO A 108 2.45 16.29 3.40
CA PRO A 108 2.43 17.66 2.88
C PRO A 108 1.37 18.54 3.55
N PHE A 109 1.57 19.85 3.53
CA PHE A 109 0.72 20.83 4.24
C PHE A 109 -0.77 20.82 3.85
N TYR A 110 -1.10 20.29 2.67
CA TYR A 110 -2.48 20.24 2.16
C TYR A 110 -3.25 19.01 2.66
N THR A 111 -2.58 18.08 3.35
CA THR A 111 -3.18 16.82 3.76
C THR A 111 -4.24 17.04 4.83
N MET A 112 -5.43 16.49 4.63
CA MET A 112 -6.53 16.62 5.58
C MET A 112 -6.23 15.84 6.89
N PRO A 113 -6.32 16.47 8.09
CA PRO A 113 -6.20 15.75 9.36
C PRO A 113 -7.35 14.74 9.57
N CYS A 114 -7.11 13.69 10.35
CA CYS A 114 -8.19 12.80 10.78
C CYS A 114 -9.16 13.54 11.73
N TYR A 115 -10.45 13.19 11.65
CA TYR A 115 -11.49 13.84 12.45
C TYR A 115 -11.44 13.46 13.94
N ASP A 116 -10.94 12.25 14.22
CA ASP A 116 -10.92 11.64 15.54
C ASP A 116 -9.59 11.83 16.27
N ASP A 117 -8.47 11.89 15.53
CA ASP A 117 -7.14 12.19 16.09
C ASP A 117 -6.32 13.08 15.13
N PRO A 118 -6.09 14.36 15.47
CA PRO A 118 -5.37 15.31 14.61
C PRO A 118 -3.86 15.01 14.49
N ALA A 119 -3.31 14.06 15.26
CA ALA A 119 -1.95 13.58 15.05
C ALA A 119 -1.81 12.76 13.76
N TYR A 120 -2.92 12.21 13.26
CA TYR A 120 -3.01 11.45 12.02
C TYR A 120 -3.71 12.24 10.91
N SER A 121 -3.61 11.72 9.69
CA SER A 121 -4.14 12.34 8.49
C SER A 121 -4.94 11.34 7.64
N ASN A 122 -5.88 11.85 6.85
CA ASN A 122 -6.66 11.10 5.86
C ASN A 122 -5.85 10.82 4.59
N SER A 123 -4.62 10.34 4.76
CA SER A 123 -3.69 9.97 3.69
C SER A 123 -3.55 8.46 3.59
N PHE A 124 -3.04 8.01 2.44
CA PHE A 124 -2.74 6.61 2.21
C PHE A 124 -1.65 6.42 1.15
N ASP A 125 -0.90 5.33 1.28
CA ASP A 125 0.04 4.83 0.29
C ASP A 125 -0.39 3.44 -0.18
N VAL A 126 -0.16 3.18 -1.46
CA VAL A 126 -0.43 1.88 -2.10
C VAL A 126 0.91 1.17 -2.28
N PHE A 127 1.04 -0.03 -1.73
CA PHE A 127 2.26 -0.81 -1.80
C PHE A 127 2.14 -1.95 -2.81
N MET A 128 3.21 -2.18 -3.57
CA MET A 128 3.37 -3.33 -4.45
C MET A 128 4.81 -3.87 -4.36
N ARG A 129 4.98 -5.14 -3.95
CA ARG A 129 6.28 -5.81 -3.79
C ARG A 129 7.32 -5.02 -2.97
N GLY A 130 6.88 -4.31 -1.93
CA GLY A 130 7.77 -3.52 -1.07
C GLY A 130 8.25 -2.20 -1.68
N GLY A 131 7.74 -1.79 -2.85
CA GLY A 131 7.76 -0.40 -3.30
C GLY A 131 6.40 0.26 -3.07
N TYR A 132 6.34 1.59 -3.06
CA TYR A 132 5.10 2.35 -2.83
C TYR A 132 4.76 3.30 -3.98
N PHE A 133 3.47 3.61 -4.08
CA PHE A 133 2.90 4.74 -4.79
C PHE A 133 2.10 5.55 -3.77
N SER A 134 2.49 6.80 -3.52
CA SER A 134 1.78 7.69 -2.59
C SER A 134 0.71 8.51 -3.33
N LEU A 135 -0.45 8.69 -2.68
CA LEU A 135 -1.48 9.64 -3.09
C LEU A 135 -1.88 10.46 -1.86
N ASP A 136 -1.36 11.68 -1.78
CA ASP A 136 -1.68 12.64 -0.73
C ASP A 136 -2.93 13.46 -1.12
N TRP A 137 -3.95 13.48 -0.25
CA TRP A 137 -5.20 14.23 -0.43
C TRP A 137 -5.43 15.24 0.70
#